data_AF-A0A1D2RCG1-F1
#
_entry.id   AF-A0A1D2RCG1-F1
#
_cell.length_a   1.000
_cell.length_b   1.000
_cell.length_c   1.000
_cell.angle_alpha   90.00
_cell.angle_beta   90.00
_cell.angle_gamma   90.00
#
_symmetry.space_group_name_H-M   'P 1'
#
loop_
_entity.id
_entity.type
_entity.pdbx_description
1 polymer ?
#
loop_
_entity_poly.entity_id
_entity_poly.type
_entity_poly.pdbx_seq_one_letter_code
_entity_poly.pdbx_strand_id
1 'polypeptide(L)'
;MNKSTRIVTKKYAIIFLVICSVFLSMFSTVPAKNIIDGISGCSEGVITGIVTDAETSYPIPNALMTLKYHNEVHTELTDSNGKYMFTGVPICFCLKNVSASKEGYEGQYKMVAVHKITYVDFSLKPLGNNSEPYDCVITGIVTDSETENPIPDALMILKYHDIVRTEFTDDEGYYTFTNVPNCFCLKNVSASKKGYESQYKLVAVSGVTYVNFSLNPDGNNINPYDCIITGIVTDSETGNPIPDALMTLKYHDVIRIELTDSKGQYTFTNVPNCFCLKNVSASKNGYESQYKLVAVSQVTYVNFSLDPSEDDPGNEGSDIASSKNDKGEIPFDSKSYLYAIVGIVGIFAIITVVGIIYVMKR
;
A
#
# COMPACT_ATOMS: atom_id res chain seq x y z
N MET A 1 54.91 14.28 38.80
CA MET A 1 54.25 15.29 37.94
C MET A 1 54.71 16.68 38.35
N ASN A 2 55.41 17.39 37.46
CA ASN A 2 56.04 18.67 37.79
C ASN A 2 55.00 19.81 37.84
N LYS A 3 55.29 20.91 38.55
CA LYS A 3 54.34 22.02 38.85
C LYS A 3 53.72 22.64 37.57
N SER A 4 54.44 22.58 36.45
CA SER A 4 53.97 23.00 35.11
C SER A 4 52.85 22.12 34.55
N THR A 5 52.91 20.80 34.75
CA THR A 5 51.90 19.86 34.24
C THR A 5 50.55 20.04 34.95
N ARG A 6 50.53 20.37 36.25
CA ARG A 6 49.31 20.61 37.04
C ARG A 6 48.53 21.87 36.63
N ILE A 7 49.21 22.89 36.11
CA ILE A 7 48.58 24.16 35.68
C ILE A 7 47.89 23.98 34.34
N VAL A 8 48.50 23.19 33.46
CA VAL A 8 47.96 22.86 32.13
C VAL A 8 46.68 22.03 32.28
N THR A 9 46.66 21.00 33.15
CA THR A 9 45.46 20.16 33.37
C THR A 9 44.28 20.92 34.00
N LYS A 10 44.55 21.87 34.91
CA LYS A 10 43.49 22.69 35.53
C LYS A 10 42.88 23.72 34.58
N LYS A 11 43.67 24.29 33.65
CA LYS A 11 43.15 25.22 32.63
C LYS A 11 42.20 24.52 31.66
N TYR A 12 42.52 23.30 31.23
CA TYR A 12 41.66 22.55 30.31
C TYR A 12 40.36 22.06 30.97
N ALA A 13 40.37 21.72 32.26
CA ALA A 13 39.17 21.30 32.99
C ALA A 13 38.15 22.44 33.20
N ILE A 14 38.62 23.68 33.44
CA ILE A 14 37.75 24.85 33.62
C ILE A 14 37.15 25.28 32.27
N ILE A 15 37.93 25.24 31.20
CA ILE A 15 37.45 25.54 29.84
C ILE A 15 36.38 24.52 29.42
N PHE A 16 36.53 23.25 29.77
CA PHE A 16 35.55 22.20 29.47
C PHE A 16 34.20 22.40 30.20
N LEU A 17 34.22 22.80 31.48
CA LEU A 17 33.01 23.06 32.27
C LEU A 17 32.22 24.30 31.80
N VAL A 18 32.93 25.34 31.33
CA VAL A 18 32.29 26.54 30.76
C VAL A 18 31.66 26.24 29.40
N ILE A 19 32.30 25.44 28.56
CA ILE A 19 31.74 25.04 27.25
C ILE A 19 30.50 24.16 27.43
N CYS A 20 30.48 23.28 28.44
CA CYS A 20 29.36 22.39 28.72
C CYS A 20 28.12 23.12 29.26
N SER A 21 28.30 24.17 30.08
CA SER A 21 27.20 24.99 30.61
C SER A 21 26.59 25.92 29.57
N VAL A 22 27.39 26.43 28.63
CA VAL A 22 26.88 27.23 27.49
C VAL A 22 26.11 26.34 26.51
N PHE A 23 26.56 25.10 26.26
CA PHE A 23 25.85 24.13 25.42
C PHE A 23 24.49 23.69 26.00
N LEU A 24 24.36 23.58 27.33
CA LEU A 24 23.09 23.23 27.97
C LEU A 24 22.06 24.37 27.89
N SER A 25 22.49 25.62 27.73
CA SER A 25 21.60 26.79 27.67
C SER A 25 21.01 27.09 26.28
N MET A 26 21.48 26.41 25.22
CA MET A 26 20.99 26.58 23.85
C MET A 26 19.84 25.63 23.45
N PHE A 27 19.42 24.74 24.33
CA PHE A 27 18.23 23.90 24.14
C PHE A 27 17.05 24.43 24.95
N SER A 28 16.60 25.64 24.65
CA SER A 28 15.25 26.10 25.01
C SER A 28 14.32 25.85 23.82
N THR A 29 13.23 25.14 24.11
CA THR A 29 12.29 24.55 23.14
C THR A 29 11.60 25.58 22.25
N VAL A 30 11.75 25.46 20.92
CA VAL A 30 10.81 26.08 19.96
C VAL A 30 9.66 25.08 19.74
N PRO A 31 8.39 25.46 19.95
CA PRO A 31 7.26 24.55 19.75
C PRO A 31 7.00 24.29 18.26
N ALA A 32 6.77 23.01 17.93
CA ALA A 32 6.72 22.40 16.59
C ALA A 32 5.54 22.78 15.67
N LYS A 33 5.01 24.02 15.73
CA LYS A 33 3.74 24.36 15.03
C LYS A 33 3.89 25.02 13.65
N ASN A 34 5.09 25.45 13.21
CA ASN A 34 5.21 26.34 12.04
C ASN A 34 6.09 25.83 10.87
N ILE A 35 6.27 24.52 10.68
CA ILE A 35 7.12 23.98 9.58
C ILE A 35 6.30 23.31 8.45
N ILE A 36 4.99 23.06 8.61
CA ILE A 36 4.18 22.28 7.65
C ILE A 36 3.46 23.16 6.60
N ASP A 37 4.15 24.09 5.92
CA ASP A 37 3.52 24.86 4.82
C ASP A 37 4.42 24.98 3.56
N GLY A 38 5.53 24.24 3.48
CA GLY A 38 6.59 24.50 2.50
C GLY A 38 6.82 23.50 1.35
N ILE A 39 6.25 22.29 1.38
CA ILE A 39 6.55 21.24 0.40
C ILE A 39 5.24 20.60 -0.09
N SER A 40 4.67 21.13 -1.18
CA SER A 40 3.64 20.43 -1.96
C SER A 40 3.71 20.93 -3.40
N GLY A 41 3.95 20.02 -4.34
CA GLY A 41 4.22 20.37 -5.73
C GLY A 41 3.78 19.36 -6.78
N CYS A 42 2.97 18.34 -6.46
CA CYS A 42 2.13 17.74 -7.49
C CYS A 42 1.02 18.75 -7.82
N SER A 43 0.84 19.10 -9.09
CA SER A 43 -0.30 19.97 -9.44
C SER A 43 -1.60 19.23 -9.13
N GLU A 44 -2.33 19.72 -8.14
CA GLU A 44 -3.62 19.16 -7.75
C GLU A 44 -4.74 19.78 -8.59
N GLY A 45 -5.71 18.94 -8.93
CA GLY A 45 -6.92 19.30 -9.63
C GLY A 45 -8.15 19.14 -8.74
N VAL A 46 -9.27 19.64 -9.25
CA VAL A 46 -10.59 19.48 -8.64
C VAL A 46 -11.47 18.66 -9.57
N ILE A 47 -12.19 17.68 -9.02
CA ILE A 47 -13.32 17.03 -9.70
C ILE A 47 -14.59 17.53 -9.02
N THR A 48 -15.53 18.06 -9.78
CA THR A 48 -16.81 18.53 -9.25
C THR A 48 -17.93 18.24 -10.24
N GLY A 49 -19.18 18.24 -9.78
CA GLY A 49 -20.33 18.07 -10.64
C GLY A 49 -21.61 18.00 -9.83
N ILE A 50 -22.69 17.65 -10.53
CA ILE A 50 -24.01 17.40 -9.94
C ILE A 50 -24.44 15.95 -10.14
N VAL A 51 -25.23 15.44 -9.20
CA VAL A 51 -25.96 14.18 -9.33
C VAL A 51 -27.44 14.50 -9.39
N THR A 52 -28.09 14.10 -10.47
CA THR A 52 -29.52 14.31 -10.71
C THR A 52 -30.25 13.00 -10.93
N ASP A 53 -31.55 13.03 -10.71
CA ASP A 53 -32.48 11.96 -11.08
C ASP A 53 -32.71 11.98 -12.59
N ALA A 54 -32.56 10.83 -13.25
CA ALA A 54 -32.62 10.74 -14.71
C ALA A 54 -34.04 10.90 -15.28
N GLU A 55 -35.08 10.70 -14.47
CA GLU A 55 -36.47 10.82 -14.90
C GLU A 55 -37.03 12.21 -14.62
N THR A 56 -36.70 12.79 -13.46
CA THR A 56 -37.23 14.08 -13.01
C THR A 56 -36.28 15.26 -13.23
N SER A 57 -34.99 14.98 -13.49
CA SER A 57 -33.90 15.98 -13.54
C SER A 57 -33.69 16.74 -12.23
N TYR A 58 -34.30 16.32 -11.12
CA TYR A 58 -34.11 16.93 -9.80
C TYR A 58 -32.78 16.50 -9.16
N PRO A 59 -32.15 17.37 -8.34
CA PRO A 59 -30.91 17.03 -7.67
C PRO A 59 -31.11 15.89 -6.66
N ILE A 60 -30.13 14.99 -6.56
CA ILE A 60 -30.12 13.90 -5.59
C ILE A 60 -29.19 14.27 -4.43
N PRO A 61 -29.72 14.65 -3.25
CA PRO A 61 -28.90 14.92 -2.07
C PRO A 61 -28.47 13.65 -1.34
N ASN A 62 -27.33 13.72 -0.64
CA ASN A 62 -26.73 12.60 0.08
C ASN A 62 -26.52 11.35 -0.80
N ALA A 63 -26.20 11.54 -2.08
CA ALA A 63 -25.65 10.48 -2.93
C ALA A 63 -24.18 10.31 -2.56
N LEU A 64 -23.75 9.06 -2.38
CA LEU A 64 -22.37 8.71 -2.13
C LEU A 64 -21.57 8.80 -3.43
N MET A 65 -20.65 9.74 -3.42
CA MET A 65 -19.63 9.90 -4.44
C MET A 65 -18.39 9.14 -4.01
N THR A 66 -17.80 8.36 -4.91
CA THR A 66 -16.54 7.66 -4.68
C THR A 66 -15.57 7.97 -5.81
N LEU A 67 -14.39 8.47 -5.44
CA LEU A 67 -13.27 8.71 -6.32
C LEU A 67 -12.17 7.70 -5.99
N LYS A 68 -11.74 6.93 -6.98
CA LYS A 68 -10.69 5.92 -6.84
C LYS A 68 -9.57 6.15 -7.84
N TYR A 69 -8.36 6.27 -7.33
CA TYR A 69 -7.11 6.33 -8.09
C TYR A 69 -5.95 5.89 -7.19
N HIS A 70 -4.87 5.34 -7.75
CA HIS A 70 -3.66 4.95 -6.99
C HIS A 70 -3.93 4.12 -5.72
N ASN A 71 -4.96 3.27 -5.74
CA ASN A 71 -5.45 2.51 -4.58
C ASN A 71 -5.98 3.33 -3.41
N GLU A 72 -6.06 4.66 -3.54
CA GLU A 72 -6.82 5.53 -2.67
C GLU A 72 -8.30 5.48 -3.02
N VAL A 73 -9.12 5.58 -1.99
CA VAL A 73 -10.56 5.72 -2.10
C VAL A 73 -10.97 6.94 -1.30
N HIS A 74 -11.49 7.93 -2.01
CA HIS A 74 -12.03 9.16 -1.44
C HIS A 74 -13.54 9.13 -1.60
N THR A 75 -14.26 9.52 -0.55
CA THR A 75 -15.72 9.52 -0.56
C THR A 75 -16.27 10.85 -0.11
N GLU A 76 -17.31 11.31 -0.80
CA GLU A 76 -18.04 12.53 -0.47
C GLU A 76 -19.53 12.29 -0.58
N LEU A 77 -20.34 13.13 0.06
CA LEU A 77 -21.79 13.13 -0.11
C LEU A 77 -22.23 14.36 -0.89
N THR A 78 -23.19 14.20 -1.79
CA THR A 78 -23.80 15.36 -2.46
C THR A 78 -24.58 16.24 -1.49
N ASP A 79 -24.51 17.56 -1.69
CA ASP A 79 -25.26 18.55 -0.92
C ASP A 79 -26.76 18.58 -1.27
N SER A 80 -27.52 19.49 -0.67
CA SER A 80 -28.96 19.66 -0.93
C SER A 80 -29.30 20.02 -2.38
N ASN A 81 -28.32 20.49 -3.16
CA ASN A 81 -28.44 20.82 -4.58
C ASN A 81 -27.82 19.73 -5.47
N GLY A 82 -27.51 18.55 -4.91
CA GLY A 82 -26.91 17.42 -5.62
C GLY A 82 -25.44 17.64 -6.01
N LYS A 83 -24.77 18.68 -5.50
CA LYS A 83 -23.38 19.01 -5.86
C LYS A 83 -22.39 18.23 -5.03
N TYR A 84 -21.27 17.86 -5.64
CA TYR A 84 -20.12 17.28 -4.94
C TYR A 84 -18.80 17.89 -5.44
N MET A 85 -17.75 17.73 -4.64
CA MET A 85 -16.42 18.21 -5.01
C MET A 85 -15.33 17.36 -4.33
N PHE A 86 -14.40 16.84 -5.11
CA PHE A 86 -13.14 16.29 -4.64
C PHE A 86 -12.02 17.31 -4.94
N THR A 87 -11.33 17.75 -3.90
CA THR A 87 -10.14 18.62 -4.01
C THR A 87 -8.87 17.80 -3.82
N GLY A 88 -7.72 18.38 -4.18
CA GLY A 88 -6.43 17.71 -3.95
C GLY A 88 -6.18 16.52 -4.87
N VAL A 89 -6.89 16.42 -6.00
CA VAL A 89 -6.81 15.22 -6.85
C VAL A 89 -5.58 15.32 -7.75
N PRO A 90 -4.59 14.42 -7.67
CA PRO A 90 -3.33 14.55 -8.40
C PRO A 90 -3.51 14.60 -9.92
N ILE A 91 -3.02 15.63 -10.61
CA ILE A 91 -3.05 15.67 -12.08
C ILE A 91 -1.94 14.76 -12.63
N CYS A 92 -2.32 13.74 -13.40
CA CYS A 92 -1.45 12.69 -13.95
C CYS A 92 -1.90 12.31 -15.38
N PHE A 93 -1.04 11.62 -16.13
CA PHE A 93 -1.42 10.92 -17.36
C PHE A 93 -2.14 9.59 -17.06
N CYS A 94 -3.17 9.64 -16.22
CA CYS A 94 -3.92 8.48 -15.76
C CYS A 94 -5.41 8.79 -15.62
N LEU A 95 -6.27 7.78 -15.86
CA LEU A 95 -7.72 7.92 -15.68
C LEU A 95 -8.10 7.59 -14.23
N LYS A 96 -8.94 8.43 -13.62
CA LYS A 96 -9.53 8.16 -12.30
C LYS A 96 -10.96 7.69 -12.45
N ASN A 97 -11.38 6.78 -11.57
CA ASN A 97 -12.75 6.31 -11.52
C ASN A 97 -13.55 7.21 -10.57
N VAL A 98 -14.54 7.93 -11.09
CA VAL A 98 -15.53 8.66 -10.30
C VAL A 98 -16.85 7.92 -10.40
N SER A 99 -17.50 7.65 -9.28
CA SER A 99 -18.79 6.97 -9.24
C SER A 99 -19.77 7.66 -8.29
N ALA A 100 -21.06 7.56 -8.61
CA ALA A 100 -22.18 8.09 -7.84
C ALA A 100 -23.15 6.96 -7.51
N SER A 101 -23.60 6.90 -6.26
CA SER A 101 -24.58 5.91 -5.80
C SER A 101 -25.55 6.49 -4.79
N LYS A 102 -26.80 6.04 -4.82
CA LYS A 102 -27.85 6.43 -3.87
C LYS A 102 -28.81 5.25 -3.70
N GLU A 103 -29.25 4.99 -2.48
CA GLU A 103 -30.30 4.01 -2.23
C GLU A 103 -31.56 4.34 -3.06
N GLY A 104 -32.15 3.33 -3.70
CA GLY A 104 -33.27 3.51 -4.61
C GLY A 104 -32.89 3.98 -6.02
N TYR A 105 -31.60 4.06 -6.36
CA TYR A 105 -31.12 4.47 -7.69
C TYR A 105 -30.11 3.47 -8.26
N GLU A 106 -30.14 3.31 -9.58
CA GLU A 106 -29.07 2.71 -10.37
C GLU A 106 -27.88 3.68 -10.40
N GLY A 107 -26.83 3.35 -9.65
CA GLY A 107 -25.56 4.08 -9.64
C GLY A 107 -24.85 4.11 -10.99
N GLN A 108 -23.83 4.94 -11.10
CA GLN A 108 -23.07 5.14 -12.34
C GLN A 108 -21.60 5.42 -12.05
N TYR A 109 -20.72 5.21 -13.04
CA TYR A 109 -19.31 5.59 -12.95
C TYR A 109 -18.77 6.12 -14.28
N LYS A 110 -17.70 6.92 -14.19
CA LYS A 110 -16.99 7.50 -15.33
C LYS A 110 -15.48 7.43 -15.08
N MET A 111 -14.72 7.04 -16.10
CA MET A 111 -13.27 7.15 -16.10
C MET A 111 -12.86 8.51 -16.67
N VAL A 112 -12.15 9.32 -15.89
CA VAL A 112 -11.85 10.72 -16.25
C VAL A 112 -10.37 11.04 -16.10
N ALA A 113 -9.81 11.73 -17.10
CA ALA A 113 -8.53 12.43 -16.95
C ALA A 113 -8.80 13.76 -16.25
N VAL A 114 -7.95 14.14 -15.30
CA VAL A 114 -8.17 15.35 -14.49
C VAL A 114 -7.24 16.47 -14.88
N HIS A 115 -7.83 17.65 -14.97
CA HIS A 115 -7.14 18.92 -15.15
C HIS A 115 -7.34 19.77 -13.90
N LYS A 116 -7.00 21.07 -13.97
CA LYS A 116 -7.18 22.02 -12.88
C LYS A 116 -8.60 22.02 -12.29
N ILE A 117 -9.62 21.99 -13.15
CA ILE A 117 -11.02 21.76 -12.76
C ILE A 117 -11.63 20.82 -13.81
N THR A 118 -12.25 19.74 -13.35
CA THR A 118 -12.88 18.72 -14.18
C THR A 118 -14.33 18.56 -13.76
N TYR A 119 -15.26 18.76 -14.69
CA TYR A 119 -16.70 18.65 -14.43
C TYR A 119 -17.20 17.26 -14.80
N VAL A 120 -17.87 16.58 -13.87
CA VAL A 120 -18.37 15.21 -14.05
C VAL A 120 -19.77 15.08 -13.45
N ASP A 121 -20.79 15.23 -14.29
CA ASP A 121 -22.18 15.10 -13.84
C ASP A 121 -22.67 13.66 -13.96
N PHE A 122 -23.59 13.27 -13.08
CA PHE A 122 -24.25 11.96 -13.08
C PHE A 122 -25.77 12.13 -13.12
N SER A 123 -26.43 11.25 -13.87
CA SER A 123 -27.88 11.23 -13.97
C SER A 123 -28.38 9.82 -13.64
N LEU A 124 -28.73 9.58 -12.37
CA LEU A 124 -29.04 8.25 -11.85
C LEU A 124 -30.50 7.89 -12.11
N LYS A 125 -30.74 6.65 -12.55
CA LYS A 125 -32.09 6.17 -12.83
C LYS A 125 -32.72 5.59 -11.55
N PRO A 126 -33.94 5.97 -11.13
CA PRO A 126 -34.61 5.33 -10.02
C PRO A 126 -34.78 3.82 -10.24
N LEU A 127 -34.52 3.02 -9.21
CA LEU A 127 -34.92 1.63 -9.17
C LEU A 127 -36.42 1.60 -8.88
N GLY A 128 -37.20 0.91 -9.72
CA GLY A 128 -38.63 0.76 -9.48
C GLY A 128 -38.90 0.09 -8.13
N ASN A 129 -40.08 0.35 -7.55
CA ASN A 129 -40.49 -0.05 -6.19
C ASN A 129 -40.51 -1.58 -5.90
N ASN A 130 -39.97 -2.41 -6.80
CA ASN A 130 -40.02 -3.87 -6.75
C ASN A 130 -38.63 -4.54 -6.66
N SER A 131 -37.53 -3.77 -6.60
CA SER A 131 -36.18 -4.33 -6.42
C SER A 131 -35.73 -4.16 -4.98
N GLU A 132 -35.72 -5.24 -4.20
CA GLU A 132 -34.92 -5.23 -2.96
C GLU A 132 -33.44 -4.99 -3.32
N PRO A 133 -32.65 -4.29 -2.50
CA PRO A 133 -31.23 -3.99 -2.79
C PRO A 133 -30.32 -5.22 -2.92
N TYR A 134 -30.87 -6.44 -2.82
CA TYR A 134 -30.21 -7.74 -2.86
C TYR A 134 -30.89 -8.70 -3.86
N ASP A 135 -31.24 -8.28 -5.07
CA ASP A 135 -31.92 -9.15 -6.05
C ASP A 135 -30.99 -9.71 -7.14
N CYS A 136 -29.70 -9.36 -7.14
CA CYS A 136 -28.79 -9.85 -8.16
C CYS A 136 -28.38 -11.31 -7.95
N VAL A 137 -28.01 -11.96 -9.05
CA VAL A 137 -27.52 -13.34 -9.10
C VAL A 137 -26.16 -13.34 -9.80
N ILE A 138 -25.16 -13.99 -9.21
CA ILE A 138 -23.94 -14.39 -9.91
C ILE A 138 -24.04 -15.88 -10.18
N THR A 139 -23.91 -16.29 -11.43
CA THR A 139 -23.95 -17.71 -11.81
C THR A 139 -22.87 -18.00 -12.84
N GLY A 140 -22.47 -19.24 -13.01
CA GLY A 140 -21.50 -19.60 -14.05
C GLY A 140 -21.18 -21.08 -14.05
N ILE A 141 -20.28 -21.48 -14.95
CA ILE A 141 -19.72 -22.82 -15.04
C ILE A 141 -18.21 -22.78 -14.81
N VAL A 142 -17.67 -23.81 -14.15
CA VAL A 142 -16.24 -24.05 -14.00
C VAL A 142 -15.88 -25.27 -14.84
N THR A 143 -14.96 -25.08 -15.81
CA THR A 143 -14.48 -26.15 -16.68
C THR A 143 -12.98 -26.35 -16.56
N ASP A 144 -12.53 -27.53 -16.95
CA ASP A 144 -11.13 -27.86 -17.19
C ASP A 144 -10.67 -27.19 -18.49
N SER A 145 -9.55 -26.48 -18.48
CA SER A 145 -9.09 -25.72 -19.64
C SER A 145 -8.48 -26.58 -20.75
N GLU A 146 -8.06 -27.82 -20.45
CA GLU A 146 -7.49 -28.74 -21.43
C GLU A 146 -8.56 -29.62 -22.05
N THR A 147 -9.51 -30.09 -21.24
CA THR A 147 -10.53 -31.06 -21.68
C THR A 147 -11.90 -30.45 -21.94
N GLU A 148 -12.11 -29.19 -21.56
CA GLU A 148 -13.40 -28.47 -21.59
C GLU A 148 -14.51 -29.11 -20.74
N ASN A 149 -14.22 -30.20 -20.02
CA ASN A 149 -15.17 -30.90 -19.17
C ASN A 149 -15.54 -30.04 -17.93
N PRO A 150 -16.76 -30.16 -17.42
CA PRO A 150 -17.16 -29.50 -16.18
C PRO A 150 -16.35 -30.02 -14.99
N ILE A 151 -16.04 -29.13 -14.04
CA ILE A 151 -15.37 -29.46 -12.79
C ILE A 151 -16.40 -29.45 -11.65
N PRO A 152 -16.85 -30.62 -11.17
CA PRO A 152 -17.74 -30.71 -10.02
C PRO A 152 -17.01 -30.45 -8.70
N ASP A 153 -17.75 -30.06 -7.65
CA ASP A 153 -17.28 -29.62 -6.34
C ASP A 153 -16.03 -28.71 -6.35
N ALA A 154 -15.94 -27.81 -7.33
CA ALA A 154 -15.04 -26.68 -7.26
C ALA A 154 -15.58 -25.70 -6.23
N LEU A 155 -14.74 -25.28 -5.29
CA LEU A 155 -15.08 -24.27 -4.30
C LEU A 155 -15.15 -22.90 -4.97
N MET A 156 -16.30 -22.28 -4.82
CA MET A 156 -16.60 -20.92 -5.25
C MET A 156 -16.61 -19.99 -4.05
N ILE A 157 -15.95 -18.84 -4.15
CA ILE A 157 -15.96 -17.80 -3.11
C ILE A 157 -16.42 -16.49 -3.72
N LEU A 158 -17.40 -15.84 -3.10
CA LEU A 158 -17.86 -14.50 -3.41
C LEU A 158 -17.53 -13.58 -2.24
N LYS A 159 -16.69 -12.56 -2.48
CA LYS A 159 -16.33 -11.54 -1.50
C LYS A 159 -16.72 -10.14 -1.97
N TYR A 160 -17.36 -9.39 -1.07
CA TYR A 160 -17.67 -7.97 -1.25
C TYR A 160 -17.80 -7.31 0.13
N HIS A 161 -17.35 -6.07 0.26
CA HIS A 161 -17.19 -5.42 1.57
C HIS A 161 -16.43 -6.35 2.53
N ASP A 162 -16.96 -6.56 3.75
CA ASP A 162 -16.46 -7.52 4.74
C ASP A 162 -17.20 -8.87 4.71
N ILE A 163 -18.04 -9.10 3.69
CA ILE A 163 -18.81 -10.33 3.54
C ILE A 163 -18.05 -11.32 2.67
N VAL A 164 -17.99 -12.57 3.14
CA VAL A 164 -17.47 -13.73 2.40
C VAL A 164 -18.57 -14.78 2.35
N ARG A 165 -18.87 -15.27 1.14
CA ARG A 165 -19.81 -16.36 0.88
C ARG A 165 -19.11 -17.46 0.10
N THR A 166 -19.53 -18.70 0.31
CA THR A 166 -18.94 -19.87 -0.34
C THR A 166 -20.03 -20.77 -0.90
N GLU A 167 -19.78 -21.35 -2.07
CA GLU A 167 -20.63 -22.37 -2.71
C GLU A 167 -19.72 -23.44 -3.35
N PHE A 168 -20.31 -24.54 -3.80
CA PHE A 168 -19.62 -25.55 -4.61
C PHE A 168 -20.30 -25.68 -5.97
N THR A 169 -19.54 -26.03 -7.01
CA THR A 169 -20.14 -26.41 -8.28
C THR A 169 -20.85 -27.76 -8.17
N ASP A 170 -21.95 -27.91 -8.91
CA ASP A 170 -22.69 -29.17 -9.06
C ASP A 170 -21.97 -30.17 -9.99
N ASP A 171 -22.60 -31.34 -10.23
CA ASP A 171 -22.07 -32.41 -11.07
C ASP A 171 -21.82 -31.95 -12.53
N GLU A 172 -22.55 -30.93 -12.98
CA GLU A 172 -22.42 -30.28 -14.28
C GLU A 172 -21.49 -29.05 -14.26
N GLY A 173 -20.81 -28.78 -13.13
CA GLY A 173 -19.83 -27.71 -12.99
C GLY A 173 -20.43 -26.32 -12.79
N TYR A 174 -21.74 -26.18 -12.61
CA TYR A 174 -22.41 -24.90 -12.42
C TYR A 174 -22.43 -24.47 -10.96
N TYR A 175 -22.42 -23.16 -10.72
CA TYR A 175 -22.60 -22.56 -9.40
C TYR A 175 -23.52 -21.35 -9.45
N THR A 176 -24.11 -20.99 -8.32
CA THR A 176 -24.96 -19.79 -8.21
C THR A 176 -24.86 -19.14 -6.82
N PHE A 177 -24.61 -17.83 -6.80
CA PHE A 177 -24.84 -16.96 -5.65
C PHE A 177 -26.10 -16.13 -5.90
N THR A 178 -27.15 -16.36 -5.12
CA THR A 178 -28.36 -15.53 -5.11
C THR A 178 -28.25 -14.40 -4.10
N ASN A 179 -29.17 -13.44 -4.16
CA ASN A 179 -29.27 -12.32 -3.24
C ASN A 179 -27.96 -11.52 -3.09
N VAL A 180 -27.30 -11.30 -4.22
CA VAL A 180 -26.08 -10.48 -4.28
C VAL A 180 -26.51 -9.02 -4.27
N PRO A 181 -25.92 -8.16 -3.42
CA PRO A 181 -26.29 -6.76 -3.40
C PRO A 181 -26.03 -6.08 -4.75
N ASN A 182 -27.04 -5.34 -5.21
CA ASN A 182 -26.92 -4.45 -6.36
C ASN A 182 -26.23 -3.13 -5.92
N CYS A 183 -24.96 -3.24 -5.50
CA CYS A 183 -24.06 -2.13 -5.21
C CYS A 183 -23.13 -1.86 -6.41
N PHE A 184 -22.64 -0.63 -6.56
CA PHE A 184 -21.52 -0.31 -7.47
C PHE A 184 -20.15 -0.62 -6.84
N CYS A 185 -20.09 -1.70 -6.06
CA CYS A 185 -18.86 -2.29 -5.53
C CYS A 185 -18.43 -3.48 -6.40
N LEU A 186 -17.13 -3.67 -6.63
CA LEU A 186 -16.61 -4.86 -7.32
C LEU A 186 -16.70 -6.07 -6.39
N LYS A 187 -17.22 -7.17 -6.92
CA LYS A 187 -17.32 -8.45 -6.23
C LYS A 187 -16.15 -9.30 -6.69
N ASN A 188 -15.38 -9.85 -5.76
CA ASN A 188 -14.37 -10.83 -6.09
C ASN A 188 -15.02 -12.22 -6.09
N VAL A 189 -15.07 -12.85 -7.25
CA VAL A 189 -15.52 -14.22 -7.42
C VAL A 189 -14.31 -15.07 -7.74
N SER A 190 -14.09 -16.16 -7.01
CA SER A 190 -12.98 -17.09 -7.26
C SER A 190 -13.44 -18.53 -7.33
N ALA A 191 -12.78 -19.32 -8.17
CA ALA A 191 -12.99 -20.75 -8.34
C ALA A 191 -11.70 -21.53 -8.04
N SER A 192 -11.83 -22.67 -7.36
CA SER A 192 -10.70 -23.52 -7.00
C SER A 192 -11.11 -24.99 -6.85
N LYS A 193 -10.25 -25.92 -7.29
CA LYS A 193 -10.41 -27.37 -7.08
C LYS A 193 -9.03 -27.98 -6.85
N LYS A 194 -8.95 -29.02 -6.02
CA LYS A 194 -7.71 -29.79 -5.85
C LYS A 194 -7.25 -30.35 -7.20
N GLY A 195 -5.97 -30.18 -7.51
CA GLY A 195 -5.40 -30.60 -8.80
C GLY A 195 -5.60 -29.58 -9.92
N TYR A 196 -6.06 -28.37 -9.61
CA TYR A 196 -6.23 -27.27 -10.55
C TYR A 196 -5.64 -25.96 -10.02
N GLU A 197 -5.14 -25.12 -10.93
CA GLU A 197 -4.77 -23.74 -10.64
C GLU A 197 -6.02 -22.91 -10.35
N SER A 198 -6.03 -22.17 -9.23
CA SER A 198 -7.16 -21.33 -8.86
C SER A 198 -7.21 -20.04 -9.67
N GLN A 199 -8.42 -19.53 -9.92
CA GLN A 199 -8.64 -18.28 -10.64
C GLN A 199 -9.63 -17.38 -9.91
N TYR A 200 -9.57 -16.08 -10.18
CA TYR A 200 -10.54 -15.11 -9.67
C TYR A 200 -10.85 -14.02 -10.69
N LYS A 201 -12.01 -13.39 -10.53
CA LYS A 201 -12.50 -12.29 -11.35
C LYS A 201 -13.14 -11.23 -10.46
N LEU A 202 -12.83 -9.97 -10.73
CA LEU A 202 -13.54 -8.83 -10.15
C LEU A 202 -14.69 -8.45 -11.08
N VAL A 203 -15.92 -8.50 -10.58
CA VAL A 203 -17.12 -8.27 -11.38
C VAL A 203 -18.01 -7.20 -10.76
N ALA A 204 -18.51 -6.30 -11.60
CA ALA A 204 -19.70 -5.53 -11.28
C ALA A 204 -20.91 -6.44 -11.52
N VAL A 205 -21.93 -6.31 -10.67
CA VAL A 205 -23.08 -7.22 -10.67
C VAL A 205 -24.34 -6.39 -10.80
N SER A 206 -25.15 -6.72 -11.80
CA SER A 206 -26.48 -6.15 -12.04
C SER A 206 -27.38 -7.26 -12.59
N GLY A 207 -28.55 -7.46 -11.98
CA GLY A 207 -29.45 -8.57 -12.31
C GLY A 207 -28.72 -9.92 -12.27
N VAL A 208 -28.83 -10.71 -13.35
CA VAL A 208 -28.11 -11.98 -13.50
C VAL A 208 -26.78 -11.75 -14.22
N THR A 209 -25.66 -12.01 -13.55
CA THR A 209 -24.29 -11.86 -14.06
C THR A 209 -23.64 -13.22 -14.22
N TYR A 210 -23.19 -13.53 -15.44
CA TYR A 210 -22.52 -14.81 -15.76
C TYR A 210 -20.99 -14.68 -15.61
N VAL A 211 -20.39 -15.57 -14.81
CA VAL A 211 -18.96 -15.57 -14.54
C VAL A 211 -18.43 -17.00 -14.69
N ASN A 212 -17.90 -17.33 -15.85
CA ASN A 212 -17.36 -18.66 -16.10
C ASN A 212 -15.86 -18.71 -15.76
N PHE A 213 -15.38 -19.87 -15.31
CA PHE A 213 -13.97 -20.13 -15.07
C PHE A 213 -13.51 -21.32 -15.90
N SER A 214 -12.25 -21.27 -16.36
CA SER A 214 -11.61 -22.38 -17.06
C SER A 214 -10.27 -22.62 -16.37
N LEU A 215 -10.22 -23.63 -15.50
CA LEU A 215 -9.08 -23.90 -14.62
C LEU A 215 -8.09 -24.84 -15.30
N ASN A 216 -6.80 -24.52 -15.19
CA ASN A 216 -5.74 -25.38 -15.70
C ASN A 216 -5.46 -26.54 -14.72
N PRO A 217 -5.37 -27.79 -15.20
CA PRO A 217 -4.87 -28.89 -14.38
C PRO A 217 -3.47 -28.60 -13.85
N ASP A 218 -3.26 -28.77 -12.55
CA ASP A 218 -1.96 -28.66 -11.92
C ASP A 218 -1.19 -29.97 -12.17
N GLY A 219 -0.39 -29.99 -13.23
CA GLY A 219 0.31 -31.19 -13.74
C GLY A 219 1.35 -31.82 -12.80
N ASN A 220 1.52 -31.33 -11.57
CA ASN A 220 2.66 -31.65 -10.72
C ASN A 220 2.34 -32.34 -9.38
N ASN A 221 1.11 -32.79 -9.11
CA ASN A 221 0.78 -33.53 -7.86
C ASN A 221 1.30 -32.82 -6.58
N ILE A 222 1.18 -31.49 -6.57
CA ILE A 222 1.80 -30.67 -5.54
C ILE A 222 0.99 -30.81 -4.28
N ASN A 223 1.69 -31.06 -3.18
CA ASN A 223 1.12 -31.00 -1.86
C ASN A 223 0.43 -29.63 -1.71
N PRO A 224 -0.86 -29.55 -1.29
CA PRO A 224 -1.57 -28.27 -1.11
C PRO A 224 -0.91 -27.32 -0.09
N TYR A 225 0.23 -27.69 0.48
CA TYR A 225 1.05 -26.89 1.37
C TYR A 225 2.37 -26.38 0.76
N ASP A 226 2.68 -26.68 -0.51
CA ASP A 226 4.01 -26.43 -1.11
C ASP A 226 4.02 -25.26 -2.12
N CYS A 227 3.08 -24.33 -2.04
CA CYS A 227 3.09 -23.18 -2.93
C CYS A 227 4.23 -22.20 -2.62
N ILE A 228 4.63 -21.45 -3.64
CA ILE A 228 5.71 -20.46 -3.57
C ILE A 228 5.12 -19.08 -3.88
N ILE A 229 5.39 -18.10 -3.03
CA ILE A 229 5.24 -16.67 -3.38
C ILE A 229 6.64 -16.12 -3.57
N THR A 230 6.92 -15.56 -4.74
CA THR A 230 8.23 -14.99 -5.06
C THR A 230 8.07 -13.67 -5.81
N GLY A 231 9.10 -12.84 -5.85
CA GLY A 231 9.07 -11.61 -6.61
C GLY A 231 10.32 -10.78 -6.40
N ILE A 232 10.34 -9.61 -7.05
CA ILE A 232 11.35 -8.58 -6.87
C ILE A 232 10.75 -7.37 -6.17
N VAL A 233 11.55 -6.72 -5.33
CA VAL A 233 11.29 -5.39 -4.79
C VAL A 233 12.27 -4.43 -5.45
N THR A 234 11.75 -3.43 -6.14
CA THR A 234 12.53 -2.40 -6.81
C THR A 234 12.18 -1.02 -6.26
N ASP A 235 13.11 -0.10 -6.41
CA ASP A 235 12.91 1.33 -6.24
C ASP A 235 12.12 1.86 -7.43
N SER A 236 11.03 2.58 -7.18
CA SER A 236 10.11 3.02 -8.24
C SER A 236 10.68 4.12 -9.13
N GLU A 237 11.62 4.92 -8.63
CA GLU A 237 12.22 6.03 -9.36
C GLU A 237 13.37 5.54 -10.25
N THR A 238 14.23 4.70 -9.71
CA THR A 238 15.45 4.24 -10.37
C THR A 238 15.30 2.89 -11.06
N GLY A 239 14.29 2.11 -10.70
CA GLY A 239 14.10 0.72 -11.14
C GLY A 239 15.14 -0.25 -10.55
N ASN A 240 16.04 0.23 -9.68
CA ASN A 240 17.08 -0.59 -9.06
C ASN A 240 16.47 -1.57 -8.04
N PRO A 241 17.05 -2.77 -7.86
CA PRO A 241 16.61 -3.69 -6.83
C PRO A 241 16.86 -3.13 -5.42
N ILE A 242 15.92 -3.33 -4.50
CA ILE A 242 16.05 -2.95 -3.10
C ILE A 242 16.45 -4.18 -2.29
N PRO A 243 17.71 -4.30 -1.83
CA PRO A 243 18.13 -5.36 -0.92
C PRO A 243 17.69 -5.12 0.53
N ASP A 244 17.57 -6.20 1.29
CA ASP A 244 17.15 -6.22 2.70
C ASP A 244 15.84 -5.45 2.96
N ALA A 245 14.90 -5.48 2.01
CA ALA A 245 13.52 -5.06 2.22
C ALA A 245 12.79 -6.15 3.01
N LEU A 246 12.09 -5.74 4.06
CA LEU A 246 11.30 -6.59 4.93
C LEU A 246 10.01 -7.00 4.24
N MET A 247 9.95 -8.28 3.88
CA MET A 247 8.79 -8.92 3.30
C MET A 247 7.97 -9.57 4.43
N THR A 248 6.67 -9.29 4.49
CA THR A 248 5.75 -9.95 5.43
C THR A 248 4.66 -10.68 4.68
N LEU A 249 4.47 -11.96 4.98
CA LEU A 249 3.37 -12.79 4.50
C LEU A 249 2.45 -13.11 5.68
N LYS A 250 1.20 -12.64 5.62
CA LYS A 250 0.17 -12.89 6.63
C LYS A 250 -1.01 -13.66 6.06
N TYR A 251 -1.41 -14.73 6.76
CA TYR A 251 -2.63 -15.49 6.47
C TYR A 251 -3.11 -16.25 7.71
N HIS A 252 -4.42 -16.31 7.93
CA HIS A 252 -4.99 -16.77 9.20
C HIS A 252 -4.28 -16.05 10.38
N ASP A 253 -3.85 -16.79 11.39
CA ASP A 253 -3.03 -16.31 12.51
C ASP A 253 -1.52 -16.46 12.27
N VAL A 254 -1.09 -16.80 11.05
CA VAL A 254 0.31 -16.98 10.69
C VAL A 254 0.88 -15.68 10.11
N ILE A 255 2.05 -15.28 10.62
CA ILE A 255 2.89 -14.21 10.08
C ILE A 255 4.26 -14.80 9.78
N ARG A 256 4.73 -14.60 8.55
CA ARG A 256 6.07 -14.99 8.11
C ARG A 256 6.81 -13.77 7.58
N ILE A 257 8.12 -13.76 7.78
CA ILE A 257 8.98 -12.63 7.43
C ILE A 257 10.18 -13.15 6.65
N GLU A 258 10.52 -12.46 5.56
CA GLU A 258 11.74 -12.69 4.77
C GLU A 258 12.40 -11.35 4.45
N LEU A 259 13.66 -11.39 4.00
CA LEU A 259 14.37 -10.22 3.47
C LEU A 259 14.67 -10.44 1.99
N THR A 260 14.65 -9.36 1.21
CA THR A 260 15.12 -9.42 -0.18
C THR A 260 16.64 -9.56 -0.26
N ASP A 261 17.12 -10.29 -1.26
CA ASP A 261 18.56 -10.46 -1.54
C ASP A 261 19.18 -9.25 -2.24
N SER A 262 20.46 -9.34 -2.63
CA SER A 262 21.19 -8.28 -3.35
C SER A 262 20.61 -7.92 -4.73
N LYS A 263 19.71 -8.75 -5.27
CA LYS A 263 18.96 -8.51 -6.52
C LYS A 263 17.51 -8.13 -6.24
N GLY A 264 17.16 -7.80 -5.00
CA GLY A 264 15.82 -7.43 -4.59
C GLY A 264 14.84 -8.60 -4.58
N GLN A 265 15.30 -9.85 -4.74
CA GLN A 265 14.44 -11.02 -4.82
C GLN A 265 14.07 -11.53 -3.45
N TYR A 266 12.83 -11.97 -3.28
CA TYR A 266 12.37 -12.67 -2.07
C TYR A 266 11.58 -13.91 -2.45
N THR A 267 11.50 -14.88 -1.53
CA THR A 267 10.71 -16.09 -1.74
C THR A 267 10.15 -16.63 -0.42
N PHE A 268 8.84 -16.81 -0.35
CA PHE A 268 8.16 -17.62 0.66
C PHE A 268 7.85 -18.99 0.05
N THR A 269 8.47 -20.05 0.57
CA THR A 269 8.17 -21.45 0.22
C THR A 269 7.15 -22.05 1.19
N ASN A 270 6.57 -23.19 0.84
CA ASN A 270 5.63 -23.92 1.70
C ASN A 270 4.45 -23.03 2.16
N VAL A 271 3.94 -22.22 1.24
CA VAL A 271 2.75 -21.40 1.48
C VAL A 271 1.54 -22.30 1.30
N PRO A 272 0.63 -22.39 2.29
CA PRO A 272 -0.58 -23.18 2.14
C PRO A 272 -1.46 -22.65 1.02
N ASN A 273 -1.78 -23.51 0.06
CA ASN A 273 -2.93 -23.38 -0.83
C ASN A 273 -4.21 -23.67 -0.05
N CYS A 274 -4.49 -22.82 0.93
CA CYS A 274 -5.64 -22.90 1.85
C CYS A 274 -6.92 -22.32 1.25
N PHE A 275 -7.00 -22.05 -0.06
CA PHE A 275 -8.14 -21.36 -0.68
C PHE A 275 -8.46 -20.00 -0.01
N CYS A 276 -7.44 -19.36 0.58
CA CYS A 276 -7.55 -18.14 1.37
C CYS A 276 -6.56 -17.07 0.87
N LEU A 277 -6.99 -15.80 0.82
CA LEU A 277 -6.13 -14.69 0.37
C LEU A 277 -4.98 -14.46 1.37
N LYS A 278 -3.80 -14.19 0.82
CA LYS A 278 -2.58 -13.90 1.55
C LYS A 278 -2.26 -12.42 1.45
N ASN A 279 -1.95 -11.78 2.57
CA ASN A 279 -1.42 -10.43 2.56
C ASN A 279 0.11 -10.51 2.48
N VAL A 280 0.67 -10.07 1.36
CA VAL A 280 2.12 -9.93 1.17
C VAL A 280 2.43 -8.44 1.23
N SER A 281 3.35 -8.02 2.08
CA SER A 281 3.81 -6.62 2.15
C SER A 281 5.31 -6.52 2.04
N ALA A 282 5.78 -5.42 1.47
CA ALA A 282 7.18 -5.04 1.34
C ALA A 282 7.40 -3.71 2.06
N SER A 283 8.48 -3.60 2.83
CA SER A 283 8.83 -2.38 3.56
C SER A 283 10.34 -2.24 3.67
N LYS A 284 10.85 -1.02 3.60
CA LYS A 284 12.26 -0.70 3.77
C LYS A 284 12.38 0.69 4.40
N ASN A 285 13.35 0.90 5.29
CA ASN A 285 13.60 2.24 5.79
C ASN A 285 13.97 3.17 4.63
N GLY A 286 13.39 4.37 4.58
CA GLY A 286 13.53 5.28 3.46
C GLY A 286 12.57 5.01 2.29
N TYR A 287 11.61 4.10 2.45
CA TYR A 287 10.61 3.77 1.43
C TYR A 287 9.20 3.65 2.01
N GLU A 288 8.19 4.05 1.23
CA GLU A 288 6.79 3.80 1.52
C GLU A 288 6.47 2.30 1.44
N SER A 289 5.79 1.78 2.45
CA SER A 289 5.46 0.35 2.50
C SER A 289 4.28 0.03 1.58
N GLN A 290 4.39 -1.08 0.85
CA GLN A 290 3.32 -1.56 -0.02
C GLN A 290 2.82 -2.93 0.43
N TYR A 291 1.57 -3.24 0.12
CA TYR A 291 1.02 -4.57 0.35
C TYR A 291 0.07 -5.00 -0.78
N LYS A 292 -0.08 -6.31 -0.95
CA LYS A 292 -0.89 -6.96 -1.97
C LYS A 292 -1.63 -8.14 -1.35
N LEU A 293 -2.93 -8.23 -1.62
CA LEU A 293 -3.72 -9.43 -1.33
C LEU A 293 -3.65 -10.37 -2.53
N VAL A 294 -3.17 -11.58 -2.33
CA VAL A 294 -2.96 -12.56 -3.41
C VAL A 294 -3.61 -13.90 -3.07
N ALA A 295 -4.33 -14.46 -4.05
CA ALA A 295 -4.59 -15.89 -4.08
C ALA A 295 -3.32 -16.58 -4.55
N VAL A 296 -3.01 -17.76 -4.01
CA VAL A 296 -1.75 -18.44 -4.26
C VAL A 296 -2.00 -19.71 -5.06
N SER A 297 -1.29 -19.83 -6.18
CA SER A 297 -1.14 -21.08 -6.97
C SER A 297 0.25 -21.69 -6.70
N GLN A 298 0.68 -22.70 -7.48
CA GLN A 298 2.00 -23.32 -7.34
C GLN A 298 3.14 -22.30 -7.19
N VAL A 299 3.27 -21.37 -8.12
CA VAL A 299 4.21 -20.25 -8.04
C VAL A 299 3.46 -18.95 -8.34
N THR A 300 3.40 -18.06 -7.36
CA THR A 300 2.74 -16.77 -7.47
C THR A 300 3.78 -15.66 -7.46
N TYR A 301 3.87 -14.91 -8.56
CA TYR A 301 4.79 -13.78 -8.69
C TYR A 301 4.17 -12.48 -8.18
N VAL A 302 4.81 -11.84 -7.20
CA VAL A 302 4.32 -10.63 -6.55
C VAL A 302 5.45 -9.61 -6.46
N ASN A 303 5.58 -8.77 -7.48
CA ASN A 303 6.61 -7.73 -7.48
C ASN A 303 6.13 -6.48 -6.74
N PHE A 304 7.04 -5.79 -6.06
CA PHE A 304 6.78 -4.50 -5.43
C PHE A 304 7.71 -3.45 -6.04
N SER A 305 7.21 -2.23 -6.17
CA SER A 305 7.98 -1.09 -6.65
C SER A 305 7.79 -0.01 -5.61
N LEU A 306 8.66 0.04 -4.61
CA LEU A 306 8.51 0.94 -3.47
C LEU A 306 8.94 2.34 -3.84
N ASP A 307 8.14 3.31 -3.45
CA ASP A 307 8.46 4.72 -3.61
C ASP A 307 9.39 5.14 -2.47
N PRO A 308 10.53 5.80 -2.76
CA PRO A 308 11.34 6.42 -1.72
C PRO A 308 10.43 7.33 -0.88
N SER A 309 10.49 7.19 0.44
CA SER A 309 9.81 8.13 1.32
C SER A 309 10.49 9.49 1.17
N GLU A 310 9.73 10.57 1.05
CA GLU A 310 10.27 11.94 0.90
C GLU A 310 11.14 12.41 2.10
N ASP A 311 11.36 11.56 3.09
CA ASP A 311 12.07 11.82 4.34
C ASP A 311 13.47 11.15 4.50
N ASP A 312 14.14 10.64 3.45
CA ASP A 312 15.55 10.17 3.58
C ASP A 312 16.57 10.93 2.70
N PRO A 313 17.47 11.75 3.30
CA PRO A 313 18.49 12.50 2.60
C PRO A 313 19.67 11.59 2.23
N GLY A 314 19.63 10.95 1.06
CA GLY A 314 20.72 10.02 0.75
C GLY A 314 20.76 9.37 -0.61
N ASN A 315 20.55 10.09 -1.72
CA ASN A 315 21.06 9.61 -3.02
C ASN A 315 21.20 10.72 -4.09
N GLU A 316 22.19 11.60 -3.98
CA GLU A 316 22.73 12.29 -5.16
C GLU A 316 23.99 11.57 -5.63
N GLY A 317 23.83 10.78 -6.69
CA GLY A 317 24.91 10.23 -7.49
C GLY A 317 25.78 11.34 -8.10
N SER A 318 27.07 11.05 -8.14
CA SER A 318 28.14 11.97 -8.52
C SER A 318 28.07 12.45 -9.97
N ASP A 319 28.02 13.77 -10.16
CA ASP A 319 28.71 14.44 -11.27
C ASP A 319 29.73 15.42 -10.70
N ILE A 320 31.01 15.08 -10.89
CA ILE A 320 32.15 15.89 -10.45
C ILE A 320 32.38 17.01 -11.47
N ALA A 321 31.99 18.23 -11.13
CA ALA A 321 32.61 19.45 -11.66
C ALA A 321 33.02 20.37 -10.50
N SER A 322 34.34 20.45 -10.33
CA SER A 322 35.12 21.25 -9.37
C SER A 322 34.63 22.70 -9.18
N SER A 323 34.49 23.16 -7.92
CA SER A 323 35.18 24.38 -7.42
C SER A 323 34.76 24.77 -5.98
N LYS A 324 35.74 24.64 -5.06
CA LYS A 324 36.08 25.50 -3.90
C LYS A 324 35.05 25.95 -2.85
N ASN A 325 35.47 25.63 -1.61
CA ASN A 325 35.47 26.43 -0.38
C ASN A 325 34.12 26.73 0.31
N ASP A 326 33.94 26.06 1.45
CA ASP A 326 34.06 26.61 2.82
C ASP A 326 32.97 26.09 3.76
N LYS A 327 33.38 25.99 5.01
CA LYS A 327 32.75 25.34 6.17
C LYS A 327 31.26 25.67 6.36
N GLY A 328 30.46 24.63 6.59
CA GLY A 328 29.09 24.75 7.07
C GLY A 328 28.72 23.56 7.95
N GLU A 329 28.36 23.84 9.18
CA GLU A 329 27.93 22.89 10.22
C GLU A 329 26.57 22.26 9.90
N ILE A 330 26.32 21.10 10.50
CA ILE A 330 25.10 20.28 10.40
C ILE A 330 24.15 20.63 11.55
N PRO A 331 22.81 20.64 11.34
CA PRO A 331 21.91 19.96 12.30
C PRO A 331 20.73 19.23 11.60
N PHE A 332 20.45 17.94 11.80
CA PHE A 332 19.94 17.15 12.96
C PHE A 332 18.40 17.09 13.11
N ASP A 333 17.83 15.88 12.88
CA ASP A 333 16.47 15.43 13.29
C ASP A 333 16.54 14.40 14.46
N SER A 334 15.46 14.34 15.25
CA SER A 334 15.37 14.08 16.67
C SER A 334 15.18 12.62 17.12
N LYS A 335 15.05 11.64 16.22
CA LYS A 335 14.99 10.19 16.59
C LYS A 335 16.34 9.48 16.57
N SER A 336 17.38 10.12 16.04
CA SER A 336 18.77 9.63 16.03
C SER A 336 19.46 9.73 17.41
N TYR A 337 18.88 10.47 18.37
CA TYR A 337 19.52 10.76 19.66
C TYR A 337 19.58 9.59 20.66
N LEU A 338 18.60 8.68 20.68
CA LEU A 338 18.62 7.59 21.68
C LEU A 338 19.65 6.50 21.32
N TYR A 339 19.84 6.23 20.02
CA TYR A 339 20.85 5.28 19.52
C TYR A 339 22.25 5.91 19.44
N ALA A 340 22.36 7.22 19.15
CA ALA A 340 23.63 7.93 19.16
C ALA A 340 24.19 8.10 20.58
N ILE A 341 23.38 8.28 21.62
CA ILE A 341 23.87 8.41 23.00
C ILE A 341 24.50 7.09 23.49
N VAL A 342 23.92 5.93 23.14
CA VAL A 342 24.49 4.62 23.50
C VAL A 342 25.75 4.31 22.67
N GLY A 343 25.78 4.70 21.39
CA GLY A 343 26.93 4.51 20.50
C GLY A 343 28.13 5.42 20.82
N ILE A 344 27.89 6.70 21.13
CA ILE A 344 28.94 7.69 21.42
C ILE A 344 29.60 7.42 22.78
N VAL A 345 28.84 6.99 23.79
CA VAL A 345 29.40 6.59 25.09
C VAL A 345 30.29 5.35 24.96
N GLY A 346 29.94 4.39 24.08
CA GLY A 346 30.76 3.21 23.79
C GLY A 346 32.07 3.53 23.06
N ILE A 347 32.04 4.45 22.09
CA ILE A 347 33.21 4.83 21.29
C ILE A 347 34.20 5.68 22.12
N PHE A 348 33.71 6.59 22.97
CA PHE A 348 34.59 7.36 23.87
C PHE A 348 35.24 6.48 24.96
N ALA A 349 34.56 5.44 25.45
CA ALA A 349 35.16 4.50 26.41
C ALA A 349 36.35 3.72 25.79
N ILE A 350 36.24 3.31 24.52
CA ILE A 350 37.28 2.56 23.80
C ILE A 350 38.50 3.46 23.48
N ILE A 351 38.26 4.71 23.03
CA ILE A 351 39.35 5.67 22.71
C ILE A 351 40.11 6.09 23.98
N THR A 352 39.43 6.19 25.13
CA THR A 352 40.06 6.56 26.40
C THR A 352 40.92 5.42 26.97
N VAL A 353 40.49 4.17 26.83
CA VAL A 353 41.29 2.99 27.25
C VAL A 353 42.53 2.81 26.36
N VAL A 354 42.41 2.98 25.04
CA VAL A 354 43.54 2.88 24.10
C VAL A 354 44.52 4.05 24.28
N GLY A 355 44.02 5.27 24.53
CA GLY A 355 44.85 6.45 24.79
C GLY A 355 45.63 6.40 26.11
N ILE A 356 45.02 5.89 27.20
CA ILE A 356 45.69 5.71 28.48
C ILE A 356 46.76 4.61 28.41
N ILE A 357 46.51 3.50 27.70
CA ILE A 357 47.49 2.43 27.48
C ILE A 357 48.69 2.93 26.65
N TYR A 358 48.47 3.80 25.67
CA TYR A 358 49.53 4.38 24.84
C TYR A 358 50.41 5.39 25.60
N VAL A 359 49.82 6.16 26.52
CA VAL A 359 50.55 7.14 27.36
C VAL A 359 51.27 6.49 28.55
N MET A 360 50.84 5.33 29.05
CA MET A 360 51.53 4.60 30.12
C MET A 360 52.71 3.74 29.64
N LYS A 361 52.87 3.53 28.33
CA LYS A 361 53.98 2.77 27.73
C LYS A 361 55.16 3.63 27.22
N ARG A 362 55.08 4.95 27.37
CA ARG A 362 56.17 5.91 27.15
C ARG A 362 56.40 6.71 28.42
#